data_AF-Q4TDB0-F1
#
_entry.id   AF-Q4TDB0-F1
#
_cell.length_a   1.000
_cell.length_b   1.000
_cell.length_c   1.000
_cell.angle_alpha   90.00
_cell.angle_beta   90.00
_cell.angle_gamma   90.00
#
_symmetry.space_group_name_H-M   'P 1'
#
loop_
_entity.id
_entity.type
_entity.pdbx_description
1 polymer ?
#
loop_
_entity_poly.entity_id
_entity_poly.type
_entity_poly.pdbx_seq_one_letter_code
_entity_poly.pdbx_strand_id
1 'polypeptide(L)'
;EGLPELNVSDTPELSCGKSLHTLELEIQEAFLRFMAAILKGYRSFLRPITQAPSEKATDASSLFDLQDERLLATNLPFTSVCPGFLKSRDRSHQKFYSLMTKTQMFIRFIEECSFVSDKDASLAFFDDCVDKVSL
;
A
#
# COMPACT_ATOMS: atom_id res chain seq x y z
N GLU A 1 -36.33 -18.87 -37.16
CA GLU A 1 -35.29 -19.67 -36.46
C GLU A 1 -34.60 -18.75 -35.47
N GLY A 2 -34.79 -19.01 -34.17
CA GLY A 2 -34.30 -18.16 -33.09
C GLY A 2 -32.84 -18.48 -32.76
N LEU A 3 -32.03 -17.43 -32.56
CA LEU A 3 -30.67 -17.56 -32.04
C LEU A 3 -30.69 -18.21 -30.65
N PRO A 4 -29.76 -19.13 -30.34
CA PRO A 4 -29.66 -19.69 -29.00
C PRO A 4 -29.24 -18.60 -28.01
N GLU A 5 -30.07 -18.35 -27.00
CA GLU A 5 -29.72 -17.56 -25.82
C GLU A 5 -28.52 -18.24 -25.14
N LEU A 6 -27.40 -17.51 -25.05
CA LEU A 6 -26.23 -17.94 -24.28
C LEU A 6 -26.61 -17.91 -22.79
N ASN A 7 -27.00 -19.07 -22.29
CA ASN A 7 -27.27 -19.30 -20.88
C ASN A 7 -25.96 -19.12 -20.09
N VAL A 8 -25.89 -18.09 -19.25
CA VAL A 8 -24.72 -17.68 -18.44
C VAL A 8 -24.44 -18.65 -17.28
N SER A 9 -25.09 -19.82 -17.23
CA SER A 9 -25.00 -20.74 -16.09
C SER A 9 -23.93 -21.82 -16.19
N ASP A 10 -23.19 -21.94 -17.30
CA ASP A 10 -22.04 -22.85 -17.40
C ASP A 10 -20.72 -22.11 -17.16
N THR A 11 -20.54 -21.59 -15.95
CA THR A 11 -19.18 -21.26 -15.46
C THR A 11 -18.55 -22.55 -14.95
N PRO A 12 -17.33 -22.91 -15.38
CA PRO A 12 -16.71 -24.17 -14.98
C PRO A 12 -16.48 -24.15 -13.47
N GLU A 13 -17.21 -25.00 -12.75
CA GLU A 13 -16.89 -25.34 -11.36
C GLU A 13 -15.46 -25.89 -11.34
N LEU A 14 -14.52 -25.13 -10.77
CA LEU A 14 -13.19 -25.63 -10.47
C LEU A 14 -13.33 -26.78 -9.46
N SER A 15 -12.47 -27.80 -9.56
CA SER A 15 -12.64 -29.13 -8.95
C SER A 15 -12.65 -29.21 -7.40
N CYS A 16 -12.94 -28.11 -6.70
CA CYS A 16 -13.07 -27.98 -5.25
C CYS A 16 -14.49 -27.55 -4.81
N GLY A 17 -15.46 -27.43 -5.72
CA GLY A 17 -16.85 -27.07 -5.37
C GLY A 17 -17.02 -25.62 -4.90
N LYS A 18 -15.99 -24.79 -5.06
CA LYS A 18 -16.05 -23.34 -4.84
C LYS A 18 -16.49 -22.67 -6.13
N SER A 19 -17.42 -21.72 -6.04
CA SER A 19 -17.75 -20.86 -7.17
C SER A 19 -16.52 -20.05 -7.60
N LEU A 20 -16.41 -19.75 -8.89
CA LEU A 20 -15.34 -18.90 -9.43
C LEU A 20 -15.22 -17.58 -8.66
N HIS A 21 -16.36 -16.96 -8.34
CA HIS A 21 -16.43 -15.74 -7.53
C HIS A 21 -15.82 -15.91 -6.13
N THR A 22 -16.04 -17.06 -5.47
CA THR A 22 -15.45 -17.32 -4.14
C THR A 22 -13.92 -17.40 -4.25
N LEU A 23 -13.42 -18.06 -5.29
CA LEU A 23 -11.98 -18.14 -5.53
C LEU A 23 -11.37 -16.77 -5.82
N GLU A 24 -12.03 -15.94 -6.63
CA GLU A 24 -11.58 -14.57 -6.91
C GLU A 24 -11.46 -13.73 -5.63
N LEU A 25 -12.44 -13.84 -4.73
CA LEU A 25 -12.39 -13.17 -3.43
C LEU A 25 -11.26 -13.69 -2.53
N GLU A 26 -11.04 -15.01 -2.49
CA GLU A 26 -9.93 -15.59 -1.72
C GLU A 26 -8.57 -15.09 -2.22
N ILE A 27 -8.41 -14.96 -3.53
CA ILE A 27 -7.20 -14.41 -4.15
C ILE A 27 -7.02 -12.94 -3.76
N GLN A 28 -8.08 -12.12 -3.93
CA GLN A 28 -8.04 -10.71 -3.56
C GLN A 28 -7.70 -10.53 -2.08
N GLU A 29 -8.32 -11.31 -1.19
CA GLU A 29 -8.06 -11.27 0.24
C GLU A 29 -6.60 -11.64 0.57
N ALA A 30 -6.06 -12.67 -0.08
CA ALA A 30 -4.67 -13.07 0.12
C ALA A 30 -3.69 -11.94 -0.28
N PHE A 31 -3.92 -11.30 -1.43
CA PHE A 31 -3.11 -10.15 -1.86
C PHE A 31 -3.30 -8.94 -0.95
N LEU A 32 -4.53 -8.66 -0.52
CA LEU A 32 -4.83 -7.55 0.38
C LEU A 32 -4.12 -7.73 1.73
N ARG A 33 -4.16 -8.94 2.32
CA ARG A 33 -3.45 -9.27 3.56
C ARG A 33 -1.94 -9.14 3.41
N PHE A 34 -1.38 -9.58 2.29
CA PHE A 34 0.04 -9.43 1.99
C PHE A 34 0.46 -7.96 1.89
N MET A 35 -0.30 -7.15 1.16
CA MET A 35 -0.04 -5.72 1.02
C MET A 35 -0.18 -4.98 2.37
N ALA A 36 -1.22 -5.30 3.14
CA ALA A 36 -1.43 -4.75 4.48
C ALA A 36 -0.28 -5.11 5.44
N ALA A 37 0.22 -6.35 5.38
CA ALA A 37 1.39 -6.77 6.16
C ALA A 37 2.66 -5.99 5.77
N ILE A 38 2.90 -5.79 4.46
CA ILE A 38 4.06 -5.05 3.96
C ILE A 38 3.99 -3.57 4.30
N LEU A 39 2.81 -2.97 4.25
CA LEU A 39 2.60 -1.54 4.49
C LEU A 39 2.23 -1.25 5.95
N LYS A 40 2.35 -2.21 6.87
CA LYS A 40 2.01 -2.01 8.28
C LYS A 40 2.70 -0.78 8.89
N GLY A 41 1.91 0.14 9.45
CA GLY A 41 2.40 1.37 10.07
C GLY A 41 2.87 2.46 9.10
N TYR A 42 2.62 2.32 7.78
CA TYR A 42 3.11 3.28 6.77
C TYR A 42 2.67 4.73 7.05
N ARG A 43 1.46 4.93 7.60
CA ARG A 43 0.94 6.29 7.89
C ARG A 43 1.83 7.12 8.81
N SER A 44 2.54 6.48 9.74
CA SER A 44 3.49 7.19 10.63
C SER A 44 4.70 7.77 9.90
N PHE A 45 4.92 7.37 8.64
CA PHE A 45 6.00 7.85 7.78
C PHE A 45 5.52 8.81 6.68
N LEU A 46 4.21 9.04 6.56
CA LEU A 46 3.68 10.10 5.68
C LEU A 46 4.02 11.47 6.28
N ARG A 47 4.52 12.37 5.43
CA ARG A 47 4.87 13.73 5.81
C ARG A 47 3.65 14.64 5.59
N PRO A 48 3.38 15.60 6.50
CA PRO A 48 2.28 16.55 6.31
C PRO A 48 2.46 17.35 5.02
N ILE A 49 1.37 17.52 4.26
CA ILE A 49 1.38 18.43 3.11
C ILE A 49 1.25 19.87 3.61
N THR A 50 2.33 20.63 3.52
CA THR A 50 2.36 22.04 3.98
C THR A 50 2.31 23.06 2.83
N GLN A 51 2.30 22.62 1.56
CA GLN A 51 2.28 23.49 0.37
C GLN A 51 1.33 22.99 -0.70
N ALA A 52 0.87 23.90 -1.56
CA ALA A 52 0.04 23.56 -2.72
C ALA A 52 0.80 22.63 -3.69
N PRO A 53 0.12 21.68 -4.38
CA PRO A 53 0.76 20.74 -5.29
C PRO A 53 1.54 21.48 -6.40
N SER A 54 2.82 21.16 -6.54
CA SER A 54 3.68 21.58 -7.67
C SER A 54 4.45 20.35 -8.15
N GLU A 55 4.98 20.35 -9.38
CA GLU A 55 5.69 19.18 -9.96
C GLU A 55 6.84 18.64 -9.08
N LYS A 56 7.41 19.45 -8.18
CA LYS A 56 8.45 19.03 -7.22
C LYS A 56 7.88 18.57 -5.86
N ALA A 57 6.65 18.95 -5.53
CA ALA A 57 5.97 18.60 -4.28
C ALA A 57 5.23 17.25 -4.35
N THR A 58 5.23 16.59 -5.52
CA THR A 58 4.70 15.23 -5.70
C THR A 58 5.78 14.15 -5.61
N ASP A 59 7.05 14.51 -5.38
CA ASP A 59 8.11 13.51 -5.23
C ASP A 59 7.86 12.66 -3.98
N ALA A 60 7.84 11.33 -4.11
CA ALA A 60 7.63 10.41 -2.98
C ALA A 60 8.64 10.63 -1.85
N SER A 61 9.86 11.11 -2.16
CA SER A 61 10.86 11.45 -1.15
C SER A 61 10.46 12.64 -0.25
N SER A 62 9.60 13.53 -0.76
CA SER A 62 9.06 14.68 -0.04
C SER A 62 7.80 14.32 0.77
N LEU A 63 7.06 13.31 0.32
CA LEU A 63 5.79 12.86 0.91
C LEU A 63 5.97 11.73 1.95
N PHE A 64 7.08 10.99 1.91
CA PHE A 64 7.26 9.79 2.73
C PHE A 64 8.68 9.66 3.28
N ASP A 65 8.78 9.37 4.58
CA ASP A 65 10.04 9.24 5.27
C ASP A 65 10.69 7.87 5.04
N LEU A 66 11.36 7.73 3.90
CA LEU A 66 12.05 6.49 3.49
C LEU A 66 13.38 6.23 4.22
N GLN A 67 13.88 7.19 4.99
CA GLN A 67 15.30 7.43 5.33
C GLN A 67 16.19 6.19 5.58
N ASP A 68 16.66 5.58 4.48
CA ASP A 68 17.74 4.57 4.43
C ASP A 68 19.12 5.26 4.48
N GLU A 69 19.26 6.39 3.78
CA GLU A 69 20.54 7.09 3.67
C GLU A 69 20.83 8.04 4.83
N ARG A 70 21.91 7.71 5.51
CA ARG A 70 22.66 8.55 6.44
C ARG A 70 23.38 9.65 5.63
N LEU A 71 22.72 10.78 5.38
CA LEU A 71 23.39 12.02 4.99
C LEU A 71 23.03 13.13 5.97
N LEU A 72 23.94 13.29 6.94
CA LEU A 72 24.35 14.54 7.59
C LEU A 72 23.26 15.31 8.37
N ALA A 73 23.28 15.07 9.69
CA ALA A 73 23.20 16.09 10.74
C ALA A 73 22.38 17.36 10.43
N THR A 74 21.15 17.42 10.94
CA THR A 74 20.62 18.67 11.47
C THR A 74 20.52 18.53 12.98
N ASN A 75 21.32 19.32 13.68
CA ASN A 75 21.37 19.43 15.13
C ASN A 75 20.06 20.09 15.64
N LEU A 76 18.95 19.37 15.66
CA LEU A 76 17.73 19.80 16.35
C LEU A 76 17.45 18.86 17.55
N PRO A 77 17.66 19.30 18.80
CA PRO A 77 17.66 18.41 19.97
C PRO A 77 16.26 18.03 20.47
N PHE A 78 15.18 18.19 19.68
CA PHE A 78 13.81 17.99 20.20
C PHE A 78 12.78 17.42 19.20
N THR A 79 13.21 16.78 18.11
CA THR A 79 12.29 15.97 17.29
C THR A 79 12.60 14.50 17.51
N SER A 80 11.65 13.77 18.09
CA SER A 80 11.67 12.30 18.17
C SER A 80 12.09 11.72 16.81
N VAL A 81 13.31 11.20 16.72
CA VAL A 81 13.82 10.60 15.47
C VAL A 81 13.20 9.21 15.36
N CYS A 82 12.03 9.13 14.72
CA CYS A 82 11.48 7.85 14.31
C CYS A 82 12.40 7.27 13.21
N PRO A 83 12.79 5.99 13.29
CA PRO A 83 13.57 5.37 12.22
C PRO A 83 12.71 5.32 10.96
N GLY A 84 13.15 5.91 9.85
CA GLY A 84 12.40 5.92 8.57
C GLY A 84 11.92 4.53 8.14
N PHE A 85 10.91 4.48 7.26
CA PHE A 85 10.14 3.27 6.96
C PHE A 85 10.99 2.02 6.73
N LEU A 86 12.08 2.12 5.96
CA LEU A 86 12.99 1.01 5.69
C LEU A 86 13.65 0.48 6.96
N LYS A 87 14.12 1.35 7.87
CA LYS A 87 14.73 0.95 9.15
C LYS A 87 13.75 0.34 10.15
N SER A 88 12.45 0.56 9.98
CA SER A 88 11.42 -0.11 10.80
C SER A 88 11.23 -1.60 10.45
N ARG A 89 11.82 -2.08 9.34
CA ARG A 89 11.63 -3.43 8.82
C ARG A 89 12.73 -4.39 9.26
N ASP A 90 12.37 -5.67 9.34
CA ASP A 90 13.33 -6.74 9.65
C ASP A 90 14.50 -6.75 8.67
N ARG A 91 15.72 -6.97 9.19
CA ARG A 91 16.96 -6.95 8.42
C ARG A 91 16.95 -7.96 7.27
N SER A 92 16.33 -9.13 7.45
CA SER A 92 16.24 -10.18 6.42
C SER A 92 15.40 -9.75 5.20
N HIS A 93 14.46 -8.82 5.38
CA HIS A 93 13.54 -8.37 4.32
C HIS A 93 13.96 -7.05 3.67
N GLN A 94 15.06 -6.42 4.10
CA GLN A 94 15.48 -5.09 3.64
C GLN A 94 15.63 -4.98 2.12
N LYS A 95 16.19 -6.00 1.46
CA LYS A 95 16.36 -6.00 0.00
C LYS A 95 15.01 -5.93 -0.73
N PHE A 96 13.99 -6.62 -0.21
CA PHE A 96 12.64 -6.56 -0.76
C PHE A 96 12.07 -5.14 -0.62
N TYR A 97 12.14 -4.56 0.59
CA TYR A 97 11.62 -3.22 0.83
C TYR A 97 12.33 -2.15 -0.01
N SER A 98 13.67 -2.21 -0.13
CA SER A 98 14.45 -1.28 -0.96
C SER A 98 14.05 -1.29 -2.44
N LEU A 99 13.65 -2.46 -2.96
CA LEU A 99 13.15 -2.58 -4.33
C LEU A 99 11.69 -2.12 -4.44
N MET A 100 10.83 -2.57 -3.53
CA MET A 100 9.40 -2.26 -3.50
C MET A 100 9.17 -0.74 -3.45
N THR A 101 9.91 -0.02 -2.60
CA THR A 101 9.75 1.44 -2.46
C THR A 101 10.25 2.24 -3.67
N LYS A 102 10.99 1.62 -4.59
CA LYS A 102 11.43 2.23 -5.86
C LYS A 102 10.45 2.01 -7.00
N THR A 103 9.43 1.17 -6.81
CA THR A 103 8.45 0.89 -7.87
C THR A 103 7.54 2.08 -8.09
N GLN A 104 7.11 2.27 -9.35
CA GLN A 104 6.13 3.32 -9.68
C GLN A 104 4.82 3.11 -8.90
N MET A 105 4.41 1.87 -8.68
CA MET A 105 3.19 1.54 -7.95
C MET A 105 3.25 2.04 -6.51
N PHE A 106 4.38 1.84 -5.81
CA PHE A 106 4.55 2.39 -4.46
C PHE A 106 4.56 3.92 -4.44
N ILE A 107 5.25 4.54 -5.39
CA ILE A 107 5.30 6.01 -5.51
C ILE A 107 3.88 6.58 -5.70
N ARG A 108 3.09 5.99 -6.61
CA ARG A 108 1.69 6.36 -6.83
C ARG A 108 0.83 6.16 -5.58
N PHE A 109 1.01 5.05 -4.88
CA PHE A 109 0.29 4.79 -3.64
C PHE A 109 0.57 5.87 -2.57
N ILE A 110 1.82 6.30 -2.43
CA ILE A 110 2.18 7.39 -1.50
C ILE A 110 1.59 8.73 -1.93
N GLU A 111 1.64 9.05 -3.23
CA GLU A 111 0.99 10.25 -3.78
C GLU A 111 -0.50 10.24 -3.46
N GLU A 112 -1.19 9.15 -3.79
CA GLU A 112 -2.61 8.96 -3.52
C GLU A 112 -2.91 9.11 -2.03
N CYS A 113 -2.21 8.40 -1.15
CA CYS A 113 -2.41 8.54 0.30
C CYS A 113 -2.25 9.96 0.83
N SER A 114 -1.41 10.76 0.18
CA SER A 114 -1.13 12.14 0.60
C SER A 114 -2.16 13.11 0.05
N PHE A 115 -2.61 12.94 -1.20
CA PHE A 115 -3.51 13.88 -1.89
C PHE A 115 -4.98 13.46 -1.89
N VAL A 116 -5.30 12.23 -1.47
CA VAL A 116 -6.67 11.74 -1.33
C VAL A 116 -7.36 12.49 -0.18
N SER A 117 -8.58 12.97 -0.45
CA SER A 117 -9.46 13.56 0.57
C SER A 117 -9.92 12.49 1.56
N ASP A 118 -10.22 12.87 2.81
CA ASP A 118 -10.80 12.03 3.89
C ASP A 118 -12.08 11.23 3.53
N LYS A 119 -12.52 11.28 2.27
CA LYS A 119 -13.72 10.66 1.73
C LYS A 119 -13.46 9.42 0.87
N ASP A 120 -12.21 8.98 0.70
CA ASP A 120 -11.93 7.75 -0.04
C ASP A 120 -12.18 6.51 0.83
N ALA A 121 -13.33 5.88 0.59
CA ALA A 121 -13.75 4.67 1.30
C ALA A 121 -12.80 3.49 1.06
N SER A 122 -12.11 3.43 -0.09
CA SER A 122 -11.20 2.33 -0.41
C SER A 122 -9.91 2.44 0.40
N LEU A 123 -9.38 3.66 0.54
CA LEU A 123 -8.20 3.90 1.38
C LEU A 123 -8.51 3.66 2.85
N ALA A 124 -9.65 4.16 3.34
CA ALA A 124 -10.11 3.90 4.71
C ALA A 124 -10.28 2.39 4.98
N PHE A 125 -10.83 1.64 4.02
CA PHE A 125 -10.92 0.18 4.12
C PHE A 125 -9.54 -0.49 4.16
N PHE A 126 -8.59 0.00 3.36
CA PHE A 126 -7.22 -0.52 3.38
C PHE A 126 -6.53 -0.25 4.71
N ASP A 127 -6.68 0.95 5.28
CA ASP A 127 -6.16 1.29 6.61
C ASP A 127 -6.73 0.37 7.70
N ASP A 128 -8.04 0.17 7.67
CA ASP A 128 -8.73 -0.79 8.52
C ASP A 128 -8.12 -2.19 8.42
N CYS A 129 -7.76 -2.62 7.20
CA CYS A 129 -7.09 -3.91 6.98
C CYS A 129 -5.67 -3.90 7.55
N VAL A 130 -4.90 -2.83 7.35
CA VAL A 130 -3.55 -2.67 7.90
C VAL A 130 -3.55 -2.77 9.43
N ASP A 131 -4.52 -2.14 10.09
CA ASP A 131 -4.65 -2.14 11.54
C ASP A 131 -5.08 -3.51 12.10
N LYS A 132 -5.90 -4.25 11.34
CA LYS A 132 -6.39 -5.59 11.72
C LYS A 132 -5.37 -6.71 11.47
N VAL A 133 -4.31 -6.48 10.69
CA VAL A 133 -3.27 -7.49 10.46
C VAL A 133 -2.37 -7.64 11.70
N SER A 134 -2.63 -8.69 12.47
CA SER A 134 -1.71 -9.24 13.46
C SER A 134 -0.65 -10.10 12.76
N LEU A 135 0.63 -9.71 12.87
CA LEU A 135 1.79 -10.47 12.43
C LEU A 135 2.49 -11.05 13.65
#